data_AF-A0A7C3QMV6-F1
#
_entry.id   AF-A0A7C3QMV6-F1
#
_cell.length_a   1.000
_cell.length_b   1.000
_cell.length_c   1.000
_cell.angle_alpha   90.00
_cell.angle_beta   90.00
_cell.angle_gamma   90.00
#
_symmetry.space_group_name_H-M   'P 1'
#
loop_
_entity.id
_entity.type
_entity.pdbx_description
1 polymer ?
#
loop_
_entity_poly.entity_id
_entity_poly.type
_entity_poly.pdbx_seq_one_letter_code
_entity_poly.pdbx_strand_id
1 'polypeptide(L)'
;MKKRYILTVLGVCLASAYFVLQSGAMGNSGAGSVSYARDIQPIFNTRCDNCHMGNYPSEGLDLGSYESVMAGSQNGPVIIPGSANDSLLIQLVTEGEMPKRGPHLTEVQIRLLTEWVNAGAPNN
;
A
#
# COMPACT_ATOMS: atom_id res chain seq x y z
N MET A 1 -37.37 65.89 31.15
CA MET A 1 -38.62 65.77 30.38
C MET A 1 -39.02 64.30 30.29
N LYS A 2 -40.25 63.98 30.71
CA LYS A 2 -41.16 62.85 30.37
C LYS A 2 -40.54 61.57 29.75
N LYS A 3 -40.57 60.41 30.47
CA LYS A 3 -41.45 59.22 30.24
C LYS A 3 -41.20 58.55 28.86
N ARG A 4 -40.76 57.27 28.70
CA ARG A 4 -41.46 56.00 29.00
C ARG A 4 -40.61 54.75 28.61
N TYR A 5 -40.66 53.71 29.47
CA TYR A 5 -40.84 52.24 29.28
C TYR A 5 -40.10 51.50 28.13
N ILE A 6 -39.58 50.27 28.27
CA ILE A 6 -40.26 48.98 28.56
C ILE A 6 -39.16 47.96 28.96
N LEU A 7 -39.03 47.59 30.24
CA LEU A 7 -39.38 46.28 30.86
C LEU A 7 -39.70 45.10 29.91
N THR A 8 -38.78 44.14 29.74
CA THR A 8 -38.94 42.67 29.51
C THR A 8 -37.66 42.15 28.84
N VAL A 9 -37.01 41.01 29.13
CA VAL A 9 -37.24 39.83 29.95
C VAL A 9 -35.85 39.18 30.17
N LEU A 10 -35.68 38.57 31.34
CA LEU A 10 -34.56 37.69 31.72
C LEU A 10 -34.41 36.49 30.77
N GLY A 11 -33.16 36.03 30.60
CA GLY A 11 -32.86 34.64 30.24
C GLY A 11 -32.59 34.40 28.75
N VAL A 12 -31.74 33.50 28.30
CA VAL A 12 -30.94 32.42 28.90
C VAL A 12 -30.02 31.93 27.76
N CYS A 13 -28.85 31.37 28.11
CA CYS A 13 -28.00 30.46 27.31
C CYS A 13 -27.24 30.96 26.06
N LEU A 14 -25.93 31.15 26.29
CA LEU A 14 -24.78 30.62 25.57
C LEU A 14 -25.00 29.75 24.30
N ALA A 15 -24.16 30.05 23.31
CA ALA A 15 -23.55 29.17 22.30
C ALA A 15 -24.40 28.71 21.11
N SER A 16 -24.01 29.21 19.92
CA SER A 16 -23.88 28.36 18.73
C SER A 16 -22.93 29.02 17.74
N ALA A 17 -21.64 28.73 17.93
CA ALA A 17 -20.64 28.85 16.88
C ALA A 17 -21.10 27.98 15.70
N TYR A 18 -21.37 28.60 14.56
CA TYR A 18 -21.60 27.91 13.30
C TYR A 18 -20.25 27.36 12.81
N PHE A 19 -19.75 26.33 13.48
CA PHE A 19 -18.64 25.50 13.02
C PHE A 19 -19.23 24.51 12.02
N VAL A 20 -19.16 24.87 10.74
CA VAL A 20 -19.53 23.99 9.63
C VAL A 20 -18.57 22.80 9.64
N LEU A 21 -19.04 21.67 10.20
CA LEU A 21 -18.41 20.36 10.07
C LEU A 21 -18.53 19.89 8.62
N GLN A 22 -17.60 20.35 7.77
CA GLN A 22 -17.44 19.77 6.44
C GLN A 22 -16.68 18.44 6.61
N SER A 23 -17.44 17.37 6.86
CA SER A 23 -16.94 15.99 6.79
C SER A 23 -16.74 15.61 5.32
N GLY A 24 -15.69 16.15 4.71
CA GLY A 24 -15.21 15.74 3.39
C GLY A 24 -14.24 14.59 3.52
N ALA A 25 -14.70 13.43 3.99
CA ALA A 25 -13.96 12.19 3.81
C ALA A 25 -14.03 11.79 2.33
N MET A 26 -13.23 12.47 1.49
CA MET A 26 -12.90 11.96 0.16
C MET A 26 -11.80 10.91 0.33
N GLY A 27 -12.12 9.83 1.06
CA GLY A 27 -11.45 8.55 0.88
C GLY A 27 -11.98 7.96 -0.41
N ASN A 28 -11.39 8.36 -1.53
CA ASN A 28 -11.56 7.61 -2.78
C ASN A 28 -10.80 6.28 -2.65
N SER A 29 -11.32 5.37 -1.83
CA SER A 29 -10.96 3.95 -1.83
C SER A 29 -11.66 3.27 -3.00
N GLY A 30 -11.43 3.82 -4.19
CA GLY A 30 -11.86 3.24 -5.46
C GLY A 30 -10.73 2.38 -6.03
N ALA A 31 -10.37 1.31 -5.34
CA ALA A 31 -9.56 0.22 -5.88
C ALA A 31 -9.78 -1.00 -4.99
N GLY A 32 -10.19 -2.13 -5.55
CA GLY A 32 -10.18 -3.39 -4.83
C GLY A 32 -8.78 -3.67 -4.29
N SER A 33 -8.68 -4.55 -3.27
CA SER A 33 -7.39 -5.02 -2.77
C SER A 33 -6.46 -5.41 -3.93
N VAL A 34 -5.17 -5.10 -3.80
CA VAL A 34 -4.13 -5.56 -4.74
C VAL A 34 -4.27 -7.07 -4.90
N SER A 35 -4.40 -7.53 -6.15
CA SER A 35 -4.53 -8.95 -6.47
C SER A 35 -3.18 -9.50 -6.90
N TYR A 36 -2.79 -10.64 -6.33
CA TYR A 36 -1.54 -11.29 -6.71
C TYR A 36 -1.51 -11.60 -8.22
N ALA A 37 -2.54 -12.27 -8.72
CA ALA A 37 -2.57 -12.73 -10.11
C ALA A 37 -2.66 -11.56 -11.12
N ARG A 38 -3.42 -10.51 -10.79
CA ARG A 38 -3.65 -9.37 -11.68
C ARG A 38 -2.55 -8.33 -11.62
N ASP A 39 -2.05 -8.02 -10.42
CA ASP A 39 -1.20 -6.84 -10.21
C ASP A 39 0.25 -7.21 -9.93
N ILE A 40 0.51 -8.34 -9.25
CA ILE A 40 1.85 -8.70 -8.76
C ILE A 40 2.59 -9.64 -9.71
N GLN A 41 1.99 -10.78 -10.07
CA GLN A 41 2.63 -11.76 -10.96
C GLN A 41 3.07 -11.13 -12.29
N PRO A 42 2.30 -10.21 -12.92
CA PRO A 42 2.78 -9.54 -14.14
C PRO A 42 4.03 -8.68 -13.94
N ILE A 43 4.25 -8.11 -12.74
CA ILE A 43 5.48 -7.39 -12.43
C ILE A 43 6.65 -8.37 -12.42
N PHE A 44 6.53 -9.50 -11.74
CA PHE A 44 7.58 -10.53 -11.72
C PHE A 44 7.86 -11.08 -13.13
N ASN A 45 6.82 -11.36 -13.91
CA ASN A 45 6.95 -11.87 -15.28
C ASN A 45 7.66 -10.88 -16.23
N THR A 46 7.61 -9.58 -15.95
CA THR A 46 8.16 -8.55 -16.86
C THR A 46 9.46 -7.92 -16.37
N ARG A 47 9.85 -8.18 -15.11
CA ARG A 47 11.03 -7.58 -14.48
C ARG A 47 12.02 -8.60 -13.95
N CYS A 48 11.60 -9.83 -13.67
CA CYS A 48 12.39 -10.79 -12.89
C CYS A 48 12.61 -12.13 -13.60
N ASP A 49 11.82 -12.44 -14.63
CA ASP A 49 11.75 -13.73 -15.33
C ASP A 49 13.11 -14.28 -15.79
N ASN A 50 13.96 -13.44 -16.36
CA ASN A 50 15.25 -13.85 -16.94
C ASN A 50 16.22 -14.50 -15.94
N CYS A 51 16.10 -14.16 -14.65
CA CYS A 51 17.01 -14.62 -13.61
C CYS A 51 16.32 -15.41 -12.49
N HIS A 52 15.04 -15.16 -12.25
CA HIS A 52 14.29 -15.70 -11.10
C HIS A 52 13.13 -16.59 -11.53
N MET A 53 13.21 -17.22 -12.70
CA MET A 53 12.28 -18.24 -13.17
C MET A 53 13.01 -19.31 -13.98
N GLY A 54 12.35 -20.44 -14.22
CA GLY A 54 12.87 -21.56 -15.02
C GLY A 54 13.67 -22.56 -14.20
N ASN A 55 14.55 -23.32 -14.86
CA ASN A 55 15.20 -24.49 -14.24
C ASN A 55 16.28 -24.15 -13.20
N TYR A 56 16.88 -22.95 -13.28
CA TYR A 56 18.00 -22.53 -12.44
C TYR A 56 17.85 -21.07 -12.00
N PRO A 57 16.85 -20.76 -11.16
CA PRO A 57 16.66 -19.41 -10.66
C PRO A 57 17.84 -18.97 -9.78
N SER A 58 18.22 -17.70 -9.90
CA SER A 58 19.32 -17.10 -9.15
C SER A 58 19.05 -17.18 -7.66
N GLU A 59 20.05 -17.62 -6.88
CA GLU A 59 19.93 -17.88 -5.44
C GLU A 59 18.79 -18.86 -5.08
N GLY A 60 18.33 -19.68 -6.03
CA GLY A 60 17.19 -20.58 -5.83
C GLY A 60 15.85 -19.86 -5.63
N LEU A 61 15.77 -18.54 -5.90
CA LEU A 61 14.53 -17.77 -5.75
C LEU A 61 13.70 -17.82 -7.04
N ASP A 62 12.61 -18.57 -7.00
CA ASP A 62 11.65 -18.65 -8.11
C ASP A 62 10.44 -17.73 -7.86
N LEU A 63 10.25 -16.73 -8.72
CA LEU A 63 9.15 -15.77 -8.69
C LEU A 63 8.01 -16.12 -9.67
N GLY A 64 8.02 -17.32 -10.25
CA GLY A 64 7.08 -17.77 -11.27
C GLY A 64 5.70 -18.19 -10.74
N SER A 65 5.55 -18.41 -9.44
CA SER A 65 4.29 -18.79 -8.80
C SER A 65 4.16 -18.19 -7.41
N TYR A 66 2.92 -18.09 -6.91
CA TYR A 66 2.69 -17.61 -5.54
C TYR A 66 3.42 -18.49 -4.52
N GLU A 67 3.29 -19.81 -4.67
CA GLU A 67 3.87 -20.79 -3.76
C GLU A 67 5.39 -20.67 -3.70
N SER A 68 6.05 -20.47 -4.85
CA SER A 68 7.50 -20.32 -4.93
C SER A 68 7.99 -18.99 -4.37
N VAL A 69 7.28 -17.89 -4.63
CA VAL A 69 7.58 -16.58 -4.04
C VAL A 69 7.55 -16.65 -2.51
N MET A 70 6.54 -17.33 -1.96
CA MET A 70 6.37 -17.47 -0.51
C MET A 70 7.32 -18.49 0.11
N ALA A 71 7.79 -19.48 -0.65
CA ALA A 71 8.85 -20.39 -0.21
C ALA A 71 10.19 -19.67 -0.03
N GLY A 72 10.44 -18.61 -0.81
CA GLY A 72 11.63 -17.78 -0.72
C GLY A 72 12.82 -18.34 -1.51
N SER A 73 14.02 -17.98 -1.05
CA SER A 73 15.29 -18.34 -1.69
C SER A 73 16.02 -19.42 -0.90
N GLN A 74 17.16 -19.89 -1.42
CA GLN A 74 18.07 -20.76 -0.68
C GLN A 74 18.60 -20.14 0.63
N ASN A 75 18.57 -18.79 0.72
CA ASN A 75 19.01 -18.02 1.88
C ASN A 75 17.85 -17.71 2.86
N GLY A 76 16.64 -18.22 2.59
CA GLY A 76 15.45 -18.00 3.40
C GLY A 76 14.40 -17.10 2.75
N PRO A 77 13.39 -16.66 3.53
CA PRO A 77 12.28 -15.85 3.03
C PRO A 77 12.74 -14.51 2.45
N VAL A 78 12.15 -14.11 1.33
CA VAL A 78 12.38 -12.78 0.73
C VAL A 78 11.17 -11.85 0.88
N ILE A 79 10.01 -12.43 1.23
CA ILE A 79 8.78 -11.73 1.59
C ILE A 79 8.42 -12.10 3.03
N ILE A 80 8.13 -11.09 3.83
CA ILE A 80 7.57 -11.20 5.18
C ILE A 80 6.14 -10.64 5.14
N PRO A 81 5.11 -11.49 5.08
CA PRO A 81 3.71 -11.06 5.07
C PRO A 81 3.40 -10.08 6.21
N GLY A 82 2.83 -8.92 5.86
CA GLY A 82 2.49 -7.86 6.80
C GLY A 82 3.64 -6.89 7.12
N SER A 83 4.86 -7.13 6.64
CA SER A 83 5.99 -6.22 6.83
C SER A 83 6.82 -6.07 5.55
N ALA A 84 6.46 -5.08 4.74
CA ALA A 84 7.25 -4.71 3.57
C ALA A 84 8.65 -4.21 3.96
N ASN A 85 8.79 -3.52 5.10
CA ASN A 85 10.07 -3.02 5.58
C ASN A 85 11.06 -4.13 5.95
N ASP A 86 10.56 -5.29 6.41
CA ASP A 86 11.39 -6.45 6.75
C ASP A 86 11.54 -7.44 5.58
N SER A 87 10.94 -7.13 4.43
CA SER A 87 10.99 -7.98 3.24
C SER A 87 12.17 -7.60 2.35
N LEU A 88 13.14 -8.50 2.25
CA LEU A 88 14.35 -8.29 1.44
C LEU A 88 14.02 -7.93 -0.03
N LEU A 89 13.00 -8.54 -0.62
CA LEU A 89 12.59 -8.21 -1.99
C LEU A 89 12.21 -6.74 -2.12
N ILE A 90 11.45 -6.20 -1.15
CA ILE A 90 11.00 -4.80 -1.17
C ILE A 90 12.19 -3.86 -0.99
N GLN A 91 13.13 -4.17 -0.10
CA GLN A 91 14.34 -3.38 0.11
C GLN A 91 15.13 -3.27 -1.20
N LEU A 92 15.45 -4.40 -1.84
CA LEU A 92 16.28 -4.43 -3.05
C LEU A 92 15.64 -3.74 -4.25
N VAL A 93 14.32 -3.86 -4.45
CA VAL A 93 13.64 -3.15 -5.56
C VAL A 93 13.49 -1.66 -5.29
N THR A 94 13.38 -1.25 -4.02
CA THR A 94 13.30 0.17 -3.63
C THR A 94 14.65 0.87 -3.76
N GLU A 95 15.73 0.17 -3.42
CA GLU A 95 17.11 0.66 -3.56
C GLU A 95 17.61 0.64 -5.02
N GLY A 96 16.84 0.03 -5.93
CA GLY A 96 17.23 -0.10 -7.34
C GLY A 96 18.30 -1.17 -7.59
N GLU A 97 18.60 -2.02 -6.61
CA GLU A 97 19.55 -3.14 -6.74
C GLU A 97 18.95 -4.30 -7.56
N MET A 98 17.62 -4.39 -7.59
CA MET A 98 16.88 -5.33 -8.44
C MET A 98 15.88 -4.61 -9.36
N PRO A 99 15.77 -5.04 -10.63
CA PRO A 99 16.56 -6.09 -11.28
C PRO A 99 18.02 -5.66 -11.56
N LYS A 100 18.99 -6.58 -11.41
CA LYS A 100 20.41 -6.31 -11.73
C LYS A 100 20.68 -5.98 -13.20
N ARG A 101 19.77 -6.39 -14.08
CA ARG A 101 19.85 -6.18 -15.53
C ARG A 101 18.47 -5.79 -16.03
N GLY A 102 18.43 -4.82 -16.94
CA GLY A 102 17.18 -4.30 -17.49
C GLY A 102 16.63 -3.11 -16.70
N PRO A 103 15.44 -2.62 -17.05
CA PRO A 103 14.84 -1.47 -16.40
C PRO A 103 14.40 -1.79 -14.97
N HIS A 104 14.65 -0.85 -14.06
CA HIS A 104 14.11 -0.90 -12.70
C HIS A 104 12.59 -0.84 -12.70
N LEU A 105 12.00 -1.22 -11.56
CA LEU A 105 10.57 -1.08 -11.35
C LEU A 105 10.19 0.41 -11.31
N THR A 106 9.00 0.72 -11.79
CA THR A 106 8.44 2.07 -11.61
C THR A 106 7.98 2.25 -10.16
N GLU A 107 7.84 3.50 -9.71
CA GLU A 107 7.28 3.81 -8.39
C GLU A 107 5.90 3.17 -8.16
N VAL A 108 5.09 3.05 -9.22
CA VAL A 108 3.78 2.38 -9.17
C VAL A 108 3.94 0.89 -8.90
N GLN A 109 4.89 0.22 -9.57
CA GLN A 109 5.15 -1.19 -9.38
C GLN A 109 5.70 -1.49 -7.97
N ILE A 110 6.64 -0.66 -7.49
CA ILE A 110 7.17 -0.77 -6.13
C ILE A 110 6.03 -0.57 -5.12
N ARG A 111 5.17 0.43 -5.31
CA ARG A 111 4.01 0.65 -4.44
C ARG A 111 3.07 -0.55 -4.40
N LEU A 112 2.73 -1.14 -5.54
CA LEU A 112 1.87 -2.33 -5.60
C LEU A 112 2.47 -3.52 -4.82
N LEU A 113 3.77 -3.78 -4.99
CA LEU A 113 4.47 -4.82 -4.23
C LEU A 113 4.41 -4.53 -2.72
N THR A 114 4.73 -3.30 -2.32
CA THR A 114 4.71 -2.87 -0.92
C THR A 114 3.32 -2.99 -0.30
N GLU A 115 2.27 -2.54 -1.00
CA GLU A 115 0.89 -2.65 -0.55
C GLU A 115 0.44 -4.11 -0.43
N TRP A 116 0.77 -4.95 -1.41
CA TRP A 116 0.47 -6.38 -1.35
C TRP A 116 1.15 -7.08 -0.18
N VAL A 117 2.44 -6.82 0.06
CA VAL A 117 3.16 -7.40 1.20
C VAL A 117 2.54 -6.94 2.52
N ASN A 118 2.30 -5.64 2.68
CA ASN A 118 1.69 -5.08 3.91
C ASN A 118 0.27 -5.61 4.15
N ALA A 119 -0.46 -5.97 3.10
CA ALA A 119 -1.77 -6.61 3.19
C ALA A 119 -1.70 -8.11 3.59
N GLY A 120 -0.51 -8.63 3.90
CA GLY A 120 -0.31 -10.04 4.27
C GLY A 120 0.00 -10.94 3.09
N ALA A 121 0.42 -10.36 1.96
CA ALA A 121 0.77 -11.09 0.74
C ALA A 121 -0.30 -12.12 0.31
N PRO A 122 -1.58 -11.74 0.18
CA PRO A 122 -2.64 -12.69 -0.13
C PRO A 122 -2.50 -13.25 -1.55
N ASN A 123 -2.93 -14.51 -1.75
CA ASN A 123 -3.17 -15.10 -3.07
C ASN A 123 -4.67 -14.96 -3.40
N ASN A 124 -5.05 -13.86 -4.07
CA ASN A 124 -6.44 -13.41 -4.24
C ASN A 124 -6.81 -13.01 -5.67
#